data_AF-A0A1H2MWM6-F1
#
_entry.id   AF-A0A1H2MWM6-F1
#
_cell.length_a   1.000
_cell.length_b   1.000
_cell.length_c   1.000
_cell.angle_alpha   90.00
_cell.angle_beta   90.00
_cell.angle_gamma   90.00
#
_symmetry.space_group_name_H-M   'P 1'
#
loop_
_entity.id
_entity.type
_entity.pdbx_description
1 polymer ?
#
loop_
_entity_poly.entity_id
_entity_poly.type
_entity_poly.pdbx_seq_one_letter_code
_entity_poly.pdbx_strand_id
1 'polypeptide(L)' 'MDIQRLAAPASSNYRYAVFCCSFKWELGSTPDHAMALFADEAMARRYGALMWPSTFEVVDRFALAEMKD' A
#
# COMPACT_ATOMS: atom_id res chain seq x y z
N MET A 1 10.07 27.73 -12.68
CA MET A 1 9.65 26.43 -13.25
C MET A 1 8.34 26.10 -12.59
N ASP A 2 7.24 26.22 -13.32
CA ASP A 2 5.90 26.01 -12.79
C ASP A 2 5.67 24.49 -12.62
N ILE A 3 5.80 24.00 -11.38
CA ILE A 3 5.65 22.58 -11.01
C ILE A 3 4.15 22.24 -10.86
N GLN A 4 3.30 22.81 -11.70
CA GLN A 4 1.84 22.68 -11.57
C GLN A 4 1.26 21.85 -12.72
N ARG A 5 1.80 20.65 -12.94
CA ARG A 5 1.19 19.64 -13.84
C ARG A 5 0.52 18.48 -13.10
N LEU A 6 0.68 18.39 -11.79
CA LEU A 6 0.16 17.28 -11.00
C LEU A 6 -0.78 17.81 -9.92
N ALA A 7 -1.99 17.25 -9.86
CA ALA A 7 -2.88 17.48 -8.73
C ALA A 7 -2.22 16.98 -7.45
N ALA A 8 -2.47 17.66 -6.32
CA ALA A 8 -2.02 17.18 -5.02
C ALA A 8 -2.58 15.76 -4.80
N PRO A 9 -1.75 14.76 -4.43
CA PRO A 9 -2.22 13.40 -4.24
C PRO A 9 -3.13 13.34 -3.01
N ALA A 10 -4.44 13.25 -3.24
CA ALA A 10 -5.40 13.03 -2.17
C ALA A 10 -5.29 11.59 -1.67
N SER A 11 -5.10 11.39 -0.37
CA SER A 11 -4.94 10.06 0.22
C SER A 11 -6.15 9.15 -0.03
N SER A 12 -7.35 9.72 -0.20
CA SER A 12 -8.59 9.01 -0.56
C SER A 12 -8.54 8.34 -1.94
N ASN A 13 -7.67 8.79 -2.85
CA ASN A 13 -7.59 8.23 -4.20
C ASN A 13 -6.83 6.90 -4.26
N TYR A 14 -6.19 6.48 -3.16
CA TYR A 14 -5.30 5.33 -3.15
C TYR A 14 -5.85 4.19 -2.29
N ARG A 15 -6.83 3.45 -2.79
CA ARG A 15 -7.53 2.41 -2.02
C ARG A 15 -6.61 1.32 -1.44
N TYR A 16 -5.58 0.92 -2.17
CA TYR A 16 -4.75 -0.23 -1.82
C TYR A 16 -3.43 0.19 -1.19
N ALA A 17 -3.05 -0.48 -0.11
CA ALA A 17 -1.78 -0.29 0.58
C ALA A 17 -0.92 -1.55 0.45
N VAL A 18 0.35 -1.38 0.09
CA VAL A 18 1.35 -2.46 0.05
C VAL A 18 2.18 -2.43 1.31
N PHE A 19 2.30 -3.58 1.97
CA PHE A 19 3.17 -3.80 3.12
C PHE A 19 4.29 -4.76 2.72
N CYS A 20 5.53 -4.44 3.07
CA CYS A 20 6.60 -5.43 3.12
C CYS A 20 6.35 -6.21 4.40
N CYS A 21 6.00 -7.49 4.33
CA CYS A 21 5.72 -8.30 5.52
C CYS A 21 7.02 -8.74 6.21
N SER A 22 8.00 -7.85 6.33
CA SER A 22 9.28 -8.09 7.00
C SER A 22 9.08 -8.51 8.45
N PHE A 23 8.04 -7.99 9.11
CA PHE A 23 7.67 -8.41 10.47
C PHE A 23 7.34 -9.91 10.57
N LYS A 24 6.82 -10.56 9.51
CA LYS A 24 6.51 -12.00 9.51
C LYS A 24 7.74 -12.89 9.63
N TRP A 25 8.94 -12.33 9.41
CA TRP A 25 10.24 -13.00 9.57
C TRP A 25 10.95 -12.64 10.89
N GLU A 26 10.26 -11.99 11.83
CA GLU A 26 10.83 -11.47 13.08
C GLU A 26 11.98 -10.44 12.89
N LEU A 27 12.12 -9.85 11.70
CA LEU A 27 13.14 -8.83 11.41
C LEU A 27 12.78 -7.42 11.92
N GLY A 28 11.60 -7.23 12.52
CA GLY A 28 11.12 -5.93 12.99
C GLY A 28 10.17 -6.05 14.18
N SER A 29 10.27 -5.11 15.13
CA SER A 29 9.48 -5.06 16.36
C SER A 29 8.16 -4.29 16.24
N THR A 30 7.97 -3.53 15.17
CA THR A 30 6.82 -2.65 14.98
C THR A 30 5.95 -3.16 13.83
N PRO A 31 4.61 -3.01 13.90
CA PRO A 31 3.75 -3.27 12.74
C PRO A 31 4.27 -2.49 11.53
N ASP A 32 4.47 -3.17 10.41
CA ASP A 32 5.00 -2.53 9.20
C ASP A 32 4.03 -1.42 8.76
N HIS A 33 4.54 -0.23 8.48
CA HIS A 33 3.76 0.83 7.86
C HIS A 33 3.55 0.52 6.37
N ALA A 34 2.46 1.03 5.80
CA ALA A 34 2.23 0.93 4.36
C ALA A 34 3.41 1.55 3.62
N MET A 35 4.13 0.75 2.85
CA MET A 35 5.29 1.18 2.09
C MET A 35 4.90 1.98 0.85
N ALA A 36 3.76 1.63 0.25
CA ALA A 36 3.25 2.31 -0.95
C ALA A 36 1.72 2.26 -1.00
N LEU A 37 1.13 3.29 -1.60
CA LEU A 37 -0.30 3.42 -1.80
C LEU A 37 -0.62 3.44 -3.29
N PHE A 38 -1.65 2.70 -3.69
CA PHE A 38 -2.07 2.55 -5.08
C PHE A 38 -3.58 2.75 -5.21
N ALA A 39 -3.99 3.36 -6.32
CA ALA A 39 -5.40 3.45 -6.69
C ALA A 39 -5.95 2.10 -7.17
N ASP A 40 -5.09 1.28 -7.78
CA ASP A 40 -5.44 0.01 -8.42
C ASP A 40 -4.73 -1.19 -7.76
N GLU A 41 -5.47 -2.27 -7.56
CA GLU A 41 -4.98 -3.48 -6.89
C GLU A 41 -3.95 -4.23 -7.72
N ALA A 42 -4.16 -4.34 -9.03
CA ALA A 42 -3.25 -5.08 -9.91
C ALA A 42 -1.89 -4.40 -9.98
N MET A 43 -1.85 -3.05 -9.99
CA MET A 43 -0.62 -2.27 -9.86
C MET A 43 0.06 -2.52 -8.51
N ALA A 44 -0.70 -2.48 -7.40
CA ALA A 44 -0.17 -2.73 -6.06
C ALA A 44 0.46 -4.13 -5.96
N ARG A 45 -0.20 -5.15 -6.51
CA ARG A 45 0.29 -6.53 -6.53
C ARG A 45 1.54 -6.71 -7.38
N ARG A 46 1.58 -6.10 -8.57
CA ARG A 46 2.76 -6.14 -9.45
C ARG A 46 3.96 -5.46 -8.79
N TYR A 47 3.76 -4.29 -8.18
CA TYR A 47 4.80 -3.59 -7.43
C TYR A 47 5.31 -4.43 -6.26
N GLY A 48 4.40 -4.98 -5.45
CA GLY A 48 4.75 -5.85 -4.34
C GLY A 48 5.55 -7.07 -4.77
N ALA A 49 5.12 -7.78 -5.84
CA ALA A 49 5.81 -8.96 -6.36
C ALA A 49 7.20 -8.65 -6.96
N LEU A 50 7.38 -7.46 -7.55
CA LEU A 50 8.69 -7.02 -8.05
C LEU A 50 9.67 -6.74 -6.92
N MET A 51 9.19 -6.14 -5.83
CA MET A 51 10.04 -5.74 -4.69
C MET A 51 10.27 -6.90 -3.71
N TRP A 52 9.25 -7.70 -3.46
CA TRP A 52 9.26 -8.86 -2.57
C TRP A 52 8.52 -10.01 -3.24
N PRO A 53 9.24 -10.95 -3.88
CA PRO A 53 8.61 -12.01 -4.68
C PRO A 53 7.56 -12.85 -3.92
N SER A 54 7.69 -12.97 -2.60
CA SER A 54 6.81 -13.81 -1.77
C SER A 54 6.42 -13.21 -0.42
N THR A 55 6.89 -12.00 -0.07
CA THR A 55 6.78 -11.45 1.29
C THR A 55 6.17 -10.05 1.31
N PHE A 56 5.06 -9.87 0.59
CA PHE A 56 4.27 -8.64 0.64
C PHE A 56 2.79 -8.95 0.82
N GLU A 57 2.06 -7.94 1.27
CA GLU A 57 0.61 -8.00 1.38
C GLU A 57 0.00 -6.72 0.83
N VAL A 58 -1.11 -6.87 0.10
CA VAL A 58 -1.90 -5.76 -0.43
C VAL A 58 -3.21 -5.71 0.34
N VAL A 59 -3.43 -4.62 1.05
CA VAL A 59 -4.62 -4.41 1.89
C VAL A 59 -5.49 -3.36 1.24
N ASP A 60 -6.78 -3.68 1.10
CA ASP A 60 -7.81 -2.70 0.77
C ASP A 60 -8.14 -1.86 2.02
N ARG A 61 -7.84 -0.57 1.97
CA ARG A 61 -8.06 0.35 3.10
C ARG A 61 -9.53 0.70 3.32
N PHE A 62 -10.39 0.47 2.33
CA PHE A 62 -11.82 0.80 2.42
C PHE A 62 -12.68 -0.40 2.79
N ALA A 63 -12.24 -1.64 2.48
CA ALA A 63 -12.95 -2.85 2.89
C ALA A 63 -13.10 -2.96 4.42
N LEU A 64 -12.11 -2.49 5.19
CA LEU A 64 -12.16 -2.47 6.67
C LEU A 64 -13.10 -1.40 7.24
N ALA A 65 -13.43 -0.36 6.47
CA ALA A 65 -14.36 0.69 6.90
C ALA A 65 -15.82 0.24 6.72
N GLU A 66 -16.11 -0.60 5.72
CA GLU A 66 -17.46 -1.13 5.45
C GLU A 66 -17.89 -2.24 6.43
N MET A 67 -16.97 -2.85 7.18
CA MET A 67 -17.26 -3.87 8.20
C MET A 67 -17.51 -3.29 9.60
N LYS A 68 -17.61 -1.95 9.72
CA LYS A 68 -17.81 -1.23 10.98
C LYS A 68 -19.23 -0.65 11.15
N ASP A 69 -20.18 -1.12 10.35
CA ASP A 69 -21.63 -0.89 10.51
C ASP A 69 -22.30 -2.03 11.29
#